data_AF-A0A7C4AEU3-F1
#
_entry.id   AF-A0A7C4AEU3-F1
#
_cell.length_a   1.000
_cell.length_b   1.000
_cell.length_c   1.000
_cell.angle_alpha   90.00
_cell.angle_beta   90.00
_cell.angle_gamma   90.00
#
_symmetry.space_group_name_H-M   'P 1'
#
loop_
_entity.id
_entity.type
_entity.pdbx_description
1 polymer ?
#
loop_
_entity_poly.entity_id
_entity_poly.type
_entity_poly.pdbx_seq_one_letter_code
_entity_poly.pdbx_strand_id
1 'polypeptide(L)'
;MFKKIPKKFIFSLIFYLSSMLLVTIENKKQEQKILGLQTQLKADQQTIAAWEQILEERPDYRDGWIQLAAAYYKIGDKQKAKEALQKAKLIDPDNEIILNFEKFLDY
;
A
#
# COMPACT_ATOMS: atom_id res chain seq x y z
N MET A 1 -18.22 55.83 17.33
CA MET A 1 -17.97 55.35 18.70
C MET A 1 -17.82 53.83 18.65
N PHE A 2 -16.59 53.29 18.67
CA PHE A 2 -16.37 51.84 18.55
C PHE A 2 -16.70 51.15 19.89
N LYS A 3 -17.74 50.30 19.91
CA LYS A 3 -18.05 49.44 21.06
C LYS A 3 -16.90 48.43 21.24
N LYS A 4 -16.27 48.42 22.42
CA LYS A 4 -15.23 47.45 22.78
C LYS A 4 -15.79 46.02 22.68
N ILE A 5 -15.13 45.18 21.89
CA ILE A 5 -15.50 43.77 21.76
C ILE A 5 -15.22 43.05 23.09
N PRO A 6 -16.16 42.26 23.63
CA PRO A 6 -15.96 41.56 24.89
C PRO A 6 -14.88 40.48 24.76
N LYS A 7 -13.93 40.43 25.71
CA LYS A 7 -12.80 39.47 25.70
C LYS A 7 -13.24 38.00 25.58
N LYS A 8 -14.40 37.65 26.14
CA LYS A 8 -15.00 36.30 26.05
C LYS A 8 -15.32 35.90 24.61
N PHE A 9 -15.73 36.86 23.77
CA PHE A 9 -16.04 36.64 22.36
C PHE A 9 -14.78 36.40 21.52
N ILE A 10 -13.70 37.13 21.82
CA ILE A 10 -12.41 36.93 21.17
C ILE A 10 -11.86 35.54 21.51
N PHE A 11 -11.98 35.10 22.76
CA PHE A 11 -11.54 33.78 23.19
C PHE A 11 -12.33 32.65 22.51
N SER A 12 -13.67 32.76 22.44
CA SER A 12 -14.49 31.77 21.72
C SER A 12 -14.21 31.72 20.23
N LEU A 13 -13.89 32.87 19.62
CA LEU A 13 -13.55 32.95 18.20
C LEU A 13 -12.20 32.27 17.91
N ILE A 14 -11.19 32.52 18.75
CA ILE A 14 -9.88 31.84 18.64
C ILE A 14 -10.05 30.34 18.82
N PHE A 15 -10.85 29.89 19.80
CA PHE A 15 -11.11 28.48 20.02
C PHE A 15 -11.76 27.83 18.79
N TYR A 16 -12.80 28.46 18.23
CA TYR A 16 -13.46 27.99 17.01
C TYR A 16 -12.51 27.93 15.80
N LEU A 17 -11.70 28.96 15.59
CA LEU A 17 -10.71 28.97 14.50
C LEU A 17 -9.65 27.89 14.70
N SER A 18 -9.20 27.66 15.94
CA SER A 18 -8.22 26.63 16.25
C SER A 18 -8.79 25.22 16.04
N SER A 19 -10.04 24.96 16.45
CA SER A 19 -10.68 23.67 16.23
C SER A 19 -10.96 23.42 14.75
N MET A 20 -11.42 24.44 14.02
CA MET A 20 -11.65 24.34 12.59
C MET A 20 -10.33 24.08 11.82
N LEU A 21 -9.23 24.72 12.23
CA LEU A 21 -7.91 24.47 11.66
C LEU A 21 -7.42 23.03 11.95
N LEU A 22 -7.62 22.53 13.17
CA LEU A 22 -7.30 21.14 13.53
C LEU A 22 -8.05 20.13 12.65
N VAL A 23 -9.36 20.31 12.49
CA VAL A 23 -10.21 19.43 11.67
C VAL A 23 -9.77 19.44 10.20
N THR A 24 -9.41 20.61 9.64
CA THR A 24 -8.96 20.69 8.24
C THR A 24 -7.60 20.01 8.02
N ILE A 25 -6.69 20.10 8.98
CA ILE A 25 -5.38 19.42 8.92
C ILE A 25 -5.56 17.89 8.99
N GLU A 26 -6.41 17.39 9.90
CA GLU A 26 -6.69 15.95 10.02
C GLU A 26 -7.33 15.37 8.76
N ASN A 27 -8.33 16.05 8.19
CA ASN A 27 -8.98 15.63 6.94
C ASN A 27 -7.98 15.53 5.78
N LYS A 28 -7.12 16.53 5.60
CA LYS A 28 -6.09 16.54 4.54
C LYS A 28 -5.10 15.37 4.69
N LYS A 29 -4.74 15.02 5.93
CA LYS A 29 -3.83 13.89 6.22
C LYS A 29 -4.49 12.54 5.91
N GLN A 30 -5.77 12.38 6.24
CA GLN A 30 -6.53 11.17 5.91
C GLN A 30 -6.73 11.01 4.40
N GLU A 31 -7.06 12.11 3.70
CA GLU A 31 -7.21 12.12 2.25
C GLU A 31 -5.92 11.69 1.54
N GLN A 32 -4.76 12.23 1.95
CA GLN A 32 -3.46 11.84 1.41
C GLN A 32 -3.14 10.36 1.67
N LYS A 33 -3.49 9.83 2.85
CA LYS A 33 -3.31 8.41 3.17
C LYS A 33 -4.15 7.52 2.25
N ILE A 34 -5.42 7.85 2.04
CA ILE A 34 -6.33 7.09 1.17
C ILE A 34 -5.84 7.18 -0.30
N LEU A 35 -5.48 8.37 -0.76
CA LEU A 35 -4.97 8.58 -2.11
C LEU A 35 -3.67 7.80 -2.36
N GLY A 36 -2.75 7.82 -1.39
CA GLY A 36 -1.51 7.03 -1.45
C GLY A 36 -1.77 5.53 -1.56
N LEU A 37 -2.68 5.00 -0.73
CA LEU A 37 -3.07 3.58 -0.77
C LEU A 37 -3.72 3.18 -2.09
N GLN A 38 -4.61 4.01 -2.63
CA GLN A 38 -5.24 3.77 -3.93
C GLN A 38 -4.22 3.78 -5.08
N THR A 39 -3.29 4.72 -5.04
CA THR A 39 -2.24 4.84 -6.07
C THR A 39 -1.31 3.64 -6.04
N GLN A 40 -0.93 3.20 -4.83
CA GLN A 40 -0.09 2.02 -4.64
C GLN A 40 -0.79 0.74 -5.10
N LEU A 41 -2.05 0.53 -4.72
CA LEU A 41 -2.83 -0.64 -5.14
C LEU A 41 -2.91 -0.72 -6.67
N LYS A 42 -3.17 0.41 -7.33
CA LYS A 42 -3.23 0.48 -8.80
C LYS A 42 -1.89 0.15 -9.44
N ALA A 43 -0.79 0.67 -8.90
CA ALA A 43 0.56 0.37 -9.40
C ALA A 43 0.93 -1.10 -9.21
N ASP A 44 0.52 -1.70 -8.09
CA ASP A 44 0.77 -3.12 -7.80
C ASP A 44 -0.03 -4.03 -8.74
N GLN A 45 -1.27 -3.68 -9.05
CA GLN A 45 -2.07 -4.38 -10.07
C GLN A 45 -1.46 -4.30 -11.48
N GLN A 46 -0.94 -3.14 -11.87
CA GLN A 46 -0.23 -3.00 -13.15
C GLN A 46 1.06 -3.83 -13.18
N THR A 47 1.76 -3.89 -12.04
CA THR A 47 2.99 -4.70 -11.89
C THR A 47 2.68 -6.19 -12.04
N ILE A 48 1.58 -6.67 -11.44
CA ILE A 48 1.11 -8.05 -11.60
C ILE A 48 0.86 -8.35 -13.08
N ALA A 49 0.09 -7.52 -13.78
CA ALA A 49 -0.25 -7.74 -15.19
C ALA A 49 1.01 -7.79 -16.09
N ALA A 50 1.98 -6.90 -15.83
CA ALA A 50 3.24 -6.90 -16.57
C ALA A 50 4.07 -8.18 -16.33
N TRP A 51 4.12 -8.66 -15.09
CA TRP A 51 4.81 -9.90 -14.75
C TRP A 51 4.13 -11.12 -15.36
N GLU A 52 2.80 -11.19 -15.33
CA GLU A 52 2.05 -12.27 -15.96
C GLU A 52 2.37 -12.39 -17.45
N GLN A 53 2.38 -11.26 -18.18
CA GLN A 53 2.75 -11.24 -19.59
C GLN A 53 4.19 -11.70 -19.85
N ILE A 54 5.15 -11.26 -19.03
CA ILE A 54 6.55 -11.67 -19.17
C ILE A 54 6.70 -13.18 -18.91
N LEU A 55 5.96 -13.71 -17.95
CA LEU A 55 6.05 -15.12 -17.54
C LEU A 55 5.27 -16.06 -18.48
N GLU A 56 4.32 -15.56 -19.26
CA GLU A 56 3.76 -16.28 -20.40
C GLU A 56 4.85 -16.57 -21.47
N GLU A 57 5.73 -15.60 -21.74
CA GLU A 57 6.84 -15.78 -22.69
C GLU A 57 8.04 -16.50 -22.08
N ARG A 58 8.26 -16.35 -20.77
CA ARG A 58 9.43 -16.89 -20.04
C ARG A 58 8.99 -17.62 -18.77
N PRO A 59 8.34 -18.79 -18.91
CA PRO A 59 7.82 -19.55 -17.77
C PRO A 59 8.93 -20.12 -16.87
N ASP A 60 10.18 -20.16 -17.34
CA ASP A 60 11.38 -20.59 -16.61
C ASP A 60 12.08 -19.44 -15.88
N TYR A 61 11.53 -18.22 -15.91
CA TYR A 61 12.14 -17.08 -15.25
C TYR A 61 11.80 -17.04 -13.75
N ARG A 62 12.60 -17.76 -12.95
CA ARG A 62 12.49 -17.84 -11.47
C ARG A 62 12.26 -16.48 -10.81
N ASP A 63 13.11 -15.50 -11.09
CA ASP A 63 13.04 -14.20 -10.42
C ASP A 63 11.75 -13.45 -10.76
N GLY A 64 11.23 -13.62 -11.98
CA GLY A 64 9.92 -13.09 -12.35
C GLY A 64 8.79 -13.69 -11.52
N TRP A 65 8.80 -15.01 -11.28
CA TRP A 65 7.82 -15.66 -10.40
C TRP A 65 7.92 -15.19 -8.95
N ILE A 66 9.13 -14.93 -8.44
CA ILE A 66 9.33 -14.33 -7.11
C ILE A 66 8.73 -12.92 -7.04
N GLN A 67 8.97 -12.09 -8.07
CA GLN A 67 8.41 -10.73 -8.13
C GLN A 67 6.89 -10.74 -8.25
N LEU A 68 6.32 -11.67 -9.02
CA LEU A 68 4.87 -11.86 -9.12
C LEU A 68 4.28 -12.27 -7.77
N ALA A 69 4.92 -13.19 -7.05
CA ALA A 69 4.50 -13.59 -5.70
C ALA A 69 4.53 -12.40 -4.71
N ALA A 70 5.59 -11.58 -4.76
CA ALA A 70 5.71 -10.38 -3.94
C ALA A 70 4.61 -9.35 -4.25
N ALA A 71 4.29 -9.14 -5.52
CA ALA A 71 3.26 -8.21 -5.95
C ALA A 71 1.86 -8.69 -5.51
N TYR A 72 1.57 -9.99 -5.66
CA TYR A 72 0.32 -10.60 -5.17
C TYR A 72 0.17 -10.49 -3.65
N TYR A 73 1.25 -10.74 -2.91
CA TYR A 73 1.25 -10.58 -1.47
C TYR A 73 0.95 -9.14 -1.04
N LYS A 74 1.53 -8.15 -1.74
CA LYS A 74 1.37 -6.72 -1.45
C LYS A 74 -0.08 -6.24 -1.61
N ILE A 75 -0.82 -6.81 -2.56
CA ILE A 75 -2.25 -6.52 -2.73
C ILE A 75 -3.17 -7.36 -1.83
N GLY A 76 -2.60 -8.25 -1.02
CA GLY A 76 -3.32 -9.11 -0.07
C GLY A 76 -3.79 -10.46 -0.63
N ASP A 77 -3.49 -10.78 -1.88
CA ASP A 77 -3.82 -12.07 -2.50
C ASP A 77 -2.77 -13.13 -2.14
N LYS A 78 -2.84 -13.60 -0.89
CA LYS A 78 -1.90 -14.61 -0.36
C LYS A 78 -1.97 -15.93 -1.13
N GLN A 79 -3.14 -16.29 -1.69
CA GLN A 79 -3.29 -17.55 -2.41
C GLN A 79 -2.47 -17.51 -3.71
N LYS A 80 -2.68 -16.48 -4.53
CA LYS A 80 -1.90 -16.31 -5.77
C LYS A 80 -0.42 -16.09 -5.50
N ALA A 81 -0.06 -15.43 -4.40
CA ALA A 81 1.33 -15.33 -3.97
C ALA A 81 1.96 -16.72 -3.75
N LYS A 82 1.26 -17.64 -3.07
CA LYS A 82 1.73 -19.02 -2.88
C LYS A 82 1.85 -19.77 -4.21
N GLU A 83 0.88 -19.63 -5.11
CA GLU A 83 0.91 -20.28 -6.43
C GLU A 83 2.11 -19.82 -7.27
N ALA A 84 2.36 -18.50 -7.33
CA ALA A 84 3.52 -17.95 -8.04
C ALA A 84 4.85 -18.40 -7.39
N LEU A 85 4.91 -18.44 -6.06
CA LEU A 85 6.09 -18.90 -5.35
C LEU A 85 6.37 -20.40 -5.57
N GLN A 86 5.33 -21.22 -5.67
CA GLN A 86 5.45 -22.64 -6.05
C GLN A 86 6.05 -22.80 -7.45
N LYS A 87 5.64 -21.96 -8.42
CA LYS A 87 6.26 -21.95 -9.76
C LYS A 87 7.73 -21.59 -9.70
N ALA A 88 8.12 -20.58 -8.92
CA ALA A 88 9.52 -20.23 -8.71
C ALA A 88 10.31 -21.41 -8.11
N LYS A 89 9.73 -22.10 -7.12
CA LYS A 89 10.35 -23.23 -6.42
C LYS A 89 10.55 -24.46 -7.31
N LEU A 90 9.67 -24.67 -8.30
CA LEU A 90 9.87 -25.74 -9.28
C LEU A 90 11.11 -25.50 -10.17
N ILE A 91 11.51 -24.25 -10.36
CA ILE A 91 12.67 -23.88 -11.19
C ILE A 91 13.95 -23.93 -10.36
N ASP A 92 13.91 -23.44 -9.12
CA ASP A 92 15.06 -23.38 -8.21
C ASP A 92 14.64 -23.68 -6.76
N PRO A 93 14.56 -24.97 -6.39
CA PRO A 93 14.03 -25.39 -5.09
C PRO A 93 14.84 -24.92 -3.88
N ASP A 94 16.14 -24.72 -4.06
CA ASP A 94 17.11 -24.42 -3.00
C ASP A 94 17.38 -22.92 -2.86
N ASN A 95 16.63 -22.08 -3.60
CA ASN A 95 16.78 -20.64 -3.55
C ASN A 95 16.41 -20.07 -2.17
N GLU A 96 17.36 -19.40 -1.52
CA GLU A 96 17.15 -18.83 -0.18
C GLU A 96 15.99 -17.82 -0.13
N ILE A 97 15.79 -17.02 -1.20
CA ILE A 97 14.71 -16.03 -1.24
C ILE A 97 13.36 -16.74 -1.22
N ILE A 98 13.21 -17.81 -2.00
CA ILE A 98 11.98 -18.59 -2.09
C ILE A 98 11.67 -19.24 -0.74
N LEU A 99 12.67 -19.90 -0.13
CA LEU A 99 12.51 -20.57 1.16
C LEU A 99 12.16 -19.58 2.29
N ASN A 100 12.73 -18.38 2.26
CA ASN A 100 12.43 -17.33 3.24
C ASN A 100 11.04 -16.73 3.02
N PHE A 101 10.64 -16.52 1.77
CA PHE A 101 9.30 -16.03 1.42
C PHE A 101 8.23 -17.04 1.82
N GLU A 102 8.45 -18.34 1.57
CA GLU A 102 7.52 -19.41 1.91
C GLU A 102 7.26 -19.46 3.40
N LYS A 103 8.31 -19.43 4.22
CA LYS A 103 8.20 -19.34 5.68
C LYS A 103 7.34 -18.15 6.09
N PHE A 104 7.55 -16.98 5.49
CA PHE A 104 6.79 -15.78 5.80
C PHE A 104 5.30 -15.87 5.44
N LEU A 105 4.93 -16.63 4.41
CA LEU A 105 3.54 -16.83 4.00
C LEU A 105 2.76 -17.86 4.85
N ASP A 106 3.47 -18.66 5.64
CA ASP A 106 2.89 -19.70 6.49
C ASP A 106 2.67 -19.26 7.95
N TYR A 107 3.13 -18.06 8.33
CA TYR A 107 2.81 -17.38 9.59
C TYR A 107 1.65 -16.37 9.43
#